data_AF-A0A6I3UV16-F1
#
_entry.id   AF-A0A6I3UV16-F1
#
_cell.length_a   1.000
_cell.length_b   1.000
_cell.length_c   1.000
_cell.angle_alpha   90.00
_cell.angle_beta   90.00
_cell.angle_gamma   90.00
#
_symmetry.space_group_name_H-M   'P 1'
#
loop_
_entity.id
_entity.type
_entity.pdbx_description
1 polymer ?
#
loop_
_entity_poly.entity_id
_entity_poly.type
_entity_poly.pdbx_seq_one_letter_code
_entity_poly.pdbx_strand_id
1 'polypeptide(L)'
;FATMCDEVGIKFIGPSGAVMDTMGDKINAREQMIKAGVPVIPGSDGEVHTAEEALAVAEKIGYPVMLKASAGGGGKGIRKVEKAEDLVAA
;
A
#
# COMPACT_ATOMS: atom_id res chain seq x y z
N PHE A 1 -6.01 -17.73 -2.87
CA PHE A 1 -6.20 -18.97 -2.07
C PHE A 1 -7.62 -19.06 -1.51
N ALA A 2 -8.09 -18.09 -0.71
CA ALA A 2 -9.46 -18.08 -0.19
C ALA A 2 -10.52 -18.27 -1.28
N THR A 3 -10.37 -17.60 -2.44
CA THR A 3 -11.22 -17.81 -3.63
C THR A 3 -11.29 -19.27 -4.07
N MET A 4 -10.15 -19.95 -4.12
CA MET A 4 -10.08 -21.37 -4.51
C MET A 4 -10.75 -22.27 -3.46
N CYS A 5 -10.61 -21.95 -2.16
CA CYS A 5 -11.33 -22.67 -1.11
C CYS A 5 -12.84 -22.60 -1.33
N ASP A 6 -13.37 -21.40 -1.62
CA ASP A 6 -14.79 -21.21 -1.92
C ASP A 6 -15.22 -21.99 -3.18
N GLU A 7 -14.42 -21.96 -4.25
CA GLU A 7 -14.69 -22.67 -5.51
C GLU A 7 -14.77 -24.20 -5.36
N VAL A 8 -13.99 -24.78 -4.44
CA VAL A 8 -13.96 -26.23 -4.18
C VAL A 8 -14.83 -26.64 -2.98
N GLY A 9 -15.61 -25.72 -2.41
CA GLY A 9 -16.52 -26.01 -1.29
C GLY A 9 -15.84 -26.20 0.06
N ILE A 10 -14.60 -25.74 0.22
CA ILE A 10 -13.87 -25.74 1.49
C ILE A 10 -14.09 -24.41 2.20
N LYS A 11 -14.58 -24.45 3.45
CA LYS A 11 -14.74 -23.22 4.24
C LYS A 11 -13.38 -22.65 4.64
N PHE A 12 -13.05 -21.47 4.14
CA PHE A 12 -11.89 -20.70 4.60
C PHE A 12 -12.19 -19.97 5.92
N ILE A 13 -11.29 -20.06 6.90
CA ILE A 13 -11.38 -19.31 8.16
C ILE A 13 -10.63 -17.98 7.99
N GLY A 14 -11.35 -16.97 7.53
CA GLY A 14 -10.82 -15.64 7.26
C GLY A 14 -11.77 -14.81 6.41
N PRO A 15 -11.35 -13.61 5.98
CA PRO A 15 -12.11 -12.82 5.01
C PRO A 15 -12.22 -13.53 3.65
N SER A 16 -13.19 -13.11 2.84
CA SER A 16 -13.34 -13.61 1.47
C SER A 16 -12.15 -13.21 0.59
N GLY A 17 -11.93 -13.93 -0.52
CA GLY A 17 -10.90 -13.59 -1.50
C GLY A 17 -10.99 -12.14 -1.97
N ALA A 18 -12.19 -11.67 -2.33
CA ALA A 18 -12.41 -10.29 -2.76
C ALA A 18 -12.02 -9.25 -1.69
N VAL A 19 -12.31 -9.52 -0.42
CA VAL A 19 -11.89 -8.64 0.68
C VAL A 19 -10.37 -8.67 0.86
N MET A 20 -9.75 -9.85 0.73
CA MET A 20 -8.29 -9.97 0.78
C MET A 20 -7.60 -9.25 -0.36
N ASP A 21 -8.12 -9.32 -1.58
CA ASP A 21 -7.55 -8.63 -2.75
C ASP A 21 -7.68 -7.11 -2.61
N THR A 22 -8.81 -6.65 -2.08
CA THR A 22 -9.07 -5.22 -1.84
C THR A 22 -8.19 -4.66 -0.72
N MET A 23 -8.04 -5.41 0.38
CA MET A 23 -7.40 -4.91 1.60
C MET A 23 -5.93 -5.33 1.74
N GLY A 24 -5.47 -6.30 0.95
CA GLY A 24 -4.09 -6.80 0.95
C GLY A 24 -3.12 -5.88 0.21
N ASP A 25 -3.61 -5.17 -0.79
CA ASP A 25 -2.89 -4.10 -1.45
C ASP A 25 -3.10 -2.77 -0.72
N LYS A 26 -2.02 -2.10 -0.32
CA LYS A 26 -2.08 -0.87 0.49
C LYS A 26 -2.73 0.30 -0.24
N ILE A 27 -2.65 0.34 -1.57
CA ILE A 27 -3.17 1.44 -2.38
C ILE A 27 -4.68 1.25 -2.54
N ASN A 28 -5.11 0.05 -2.92
CA ASN A 28 -6.53 -0.30 -2.97
C ASN A 28 -7.19 -0.11 -1.60
N ALA A 29 -6.54 -0.57 -0.53
CA ALA A 29 -7.05 -0.40 0.83
C ALA A 29 -7.20 1.09 1.18
N ARG A 30 -6.20 1.93 0.89
CA ARG A 30 -6.25 3.37 1.14
C ARG A 30 -7.41 4.03 0.39
N GLU A 31 -7.58 3.70 -0.89
CA GLU A 31 -8.68 4.21 -1.70
C GLU A 31 -10.05 3.83 -1.12
N GLN A 32 -10.22 2.57 -0.69
CA GLN A 32 -11.46 2.13 -0.05
C GLN A 32 -11.72 2.84 1.29
N MET A 33 -10.68 3.07 2.10
CA MET A 33 -10.82 3.81 3.35
C MET A 33 -11.25 5.27 3.10
N ILE A 34 -10.70 5.92 2.07
CA ILE A 34 -11.14 7.26 1.66
C ILE A 34 -12.61 7.24 1.23
N LYS A 35 -13.02 6.29 0.39
CA LYS A 35 -14.42 6.13 -0.05
C LYS A 35 -15.37 5.89 1.13
N ALA A 36 -14.91 5.18 2.15
CA ALA A 36 -15.65 4.93 3.39
C ALA A 36 -15.67 6.11 4.36
N GLY A 37 -15.04 7.25 4.02
CA GLY A 37 -14.95 8.43 4.89
C GLY A 37 -13.98 8.27 6.07
N VAL A 38 -13.10 7.28 6.02
CA VAL A 38 -12.08 7.05 7.05
C VAL A 38 -10.86 7.92 6.76
N PRO A 39 -10.38 8.71 7.73
CA PRO A 39 -9.16 9.50 7.56
C PRO A 39 -7.96 8.61 7.26
N VAL A 40 -7.18 8.98 6.24
CA VAL A 40 -5.95 8.28 5.86
C VAL A 40 -4.74 9.20 5.96
N ILE A 41 -3.56 8.59 6.12
CA ILE A 41 -2.29 9.34 6.10
C ILE A 41 -2.07 9.89 4.67
N PRO A 42 -1.61 11.15 4.54
CA PRO A 42 -1.18 11.70 3.25
C PRO A 42 -0.11 10.81 2.59
N GLY A 43 -0.24 10.62 1.29
CA GLY A 43 0.56 9.68 0.51
C GLY A 43 0.38 9.95 -0.98
N SER A 44 0.97 9.09 -1.81
CA SER A 44 0.70 9.09 -3.26
C SER A 44 -0.78 8.81 -3.54
N ASP A 45 -1.26 9.32 -4.68
CA ASP A 45 -2.61 9.07 -5.20
C ASP A 45 -2.67 7.77 -6.03
N GLY A 46 -1.81 6.79 -5.70
CA GLY A 46 -1.67 5.55 -6.45
C GLY A 46 -0.30 4.89 -6.27
N GLU A 47 0.01 3.96 -7.18
CA GLU A 47 1.35 3.40 -7.32
C GLU A 47 2.32 4.47 -7.80
N VAL A 48 3.57 4.33 -7.40
CA VAL A 48 4.67 5.19 -7.79
C VAL A 48 5.67 4.30 -8.53
N HIS A 49 5.92 4.59 -9.80
CA HIS A 49 6.69 3.72 -10.68
C HIS A 49 8.12 4.19 -10.88
N THR A 50 8.38 5.48 -10.65
CA THR A 50 9.69 6.10 -10.91
C THR A 50 10.21 6.84 -9.69
N ALA A 51 11.54 7.03 -9.64
CA ALA A 51 12.17 7.81 -8.59
C ALA A 51 11.75 9.28 -8.65
N GLU A 52 11.53 9.81 -9.85
CA GLU A 52 11.08 11.18 -10.08
C GLU A 52 9.66 11.42 -9.53
N GLU A 53 8.73 10.48 -9.75
CA GLU A 53 7.40 10.53 -9.16
C GLU A 53 7.47 10.47 -7.63
N ALA A 54 8.32 9.58 -7.10
CA ALA A 54 8.51 9.43 -5.66
C ALA A 54 9.08 10.71 -5.02
N LEU A 55 10.03 11.38 -5.68
CA LEU A 55 10.58 12.67 -5.24
C LEU A 55 9.50 13.76 -5.21
N ALA A 56 8.72 13.91 -6.29
CA ALA A 56 7.66 14.91 -6.36
C ALA A 56 6.58 14.68 -5.27
N VAL A 57 6.21 13.43 -5.01
CA VAL A 57 5.28 13.07 -3.93
C VAL A 57 5.89 13.38 -2.56
N ALA A 58 7.17 13.05 -2.35
CA ALA A 58 7.84 13.30 -1.07
C ALA A 58 8.00 14.79 -0.77
N GLU A 59 8.31 15.61 -1.78
CA GLU A 59 8.37 17.08 -1.65
C GLU A 59 7.00 17.68 -1.31
N LYS A 60 5.93 17.18 -1.93
CA LYS A 60 4.55 17.62 -1.66
C LYS A 60 4.09 17.28 -0.24
N ILE A 61 4.47 16.11 0.28
CA ILE A 61 4.06 15.64 1.61
C ILE A 61 4.95 16.23 2.71
N GLY A 62 6.24 16.42 2.42
CA GLY A 62 7.27 16.81 3.38
C GLY A 62 7.96 15.60 4.02
N TYR A 63 9.27 15.71 4.20
CA TYR A 63 10.08 14.70 4.89
C TYR A 63 9.91 14.77 6.42
N PRO A 64 10.10 13.64 7.15
CA PRO A 64 10.44 12.31 6.64
C PRO A 64 9.25 11.58 6.01
N VAL A 65 9.52 10.76 4.98
CA VAL A 65 8.53 9.92 4.31
C VAL A 65 8.83 8.44 4.49
N MET A 66 7.82 7.60 4.24
CA MET A 66 7.92 6.14 4.33
C MET A 66 7.66 5.52 2.95
N LEU A 67 8.71 4.97 2.33
CA LEU A 67 8.57 4.13 1.13
C LEU A 67 8.03 2.76 1.55
N LYS A 68 6.94 2.32 0.93
CA LYS A 68 6.28 1.05 1.25
C LYS A 68 5.91 0.30 -0.03
N ALA A 69 6.34 -0.95 -0.13
CA ALA A 69 5.86 -1.87 -1.15
C ALA A 69 4.33 -2.07 -1.02
N SER A 70 3.60 -1.98 -2.13
CA SER A 70 2.14 -2.07 -2.19
C SER A 70 1.64 -3.40 -1.62
N ALA A 71 2.22 -4.53 -2.07
CA ALA A 71 1.90 -5.89 -1.64
C ALA A 71 2.76 -6.44 -0.48
N GLY A 72 3.51 -5.59 0.23
CA GLY A 72 4.44 -6.02 1.30
C GLY A 72 3.76 -6.29 2.65
N GLY A 73 4.13 -7.39 3.33
CA GLY A 73 3.64 -7.75 4.67
C GLY A 73 4.76 -7.98 5.70
N GLY A 74 4.43 -7.94 6.99
CA GLY A 74 5.36 -8.28 8.08
C GLY A 74 6.60 -7.36 8.20
N GLY A 75 6.48 -6.10 7.79
CA GLY A 75 7.59 -5.12 7.83
C GLY A 75 8.55 -5.20 6.63
N LYS A 76 8.33 -6.09 5.67
CA LYS A 76 9.16 -6.20 4.47
C LYS A 76 8.79 -5.14 3.43
N GLY A 77 9.79 -4.62 2.71
CA GLY A 77 9.61 -3.57 1.71
C GLY A 77 9.19 -2.23 2.30
N ILE A 78 9.68 -1.90 3.50
CA ILE A 78 9.45 -0.61 4.16
C ILE A 78 10.80 0.08 4.40
N ARG A 79 10.92 1.34 3.98
CA ARG A 79 12.10 2.19 4.20
C ARG A 79 11.67 3.58 4.67
N LYS A 80 12.34 4.08 5.71
CA LYS A 80 12.22 5.48 6.12
C LYS A 80 13.20 6.30 5.29
N VAL A 81 12.75 7.42 4.77
CA VAL A 81 13.54 8.35 3.97
C VAL A 81 13.49 9.71 4.64
N GLU A 82 14.64 10.23 5.06
CA GLU A 82 14.74 11.48 5.84
C GLU A 82 14.89 12.72 4.94
N LYS A 83 15.39 12.55 3.72
CA LYS A 83 15.68 13.61 2.75
C LYS A 83 15.73 13.06 1.32
N ALA A 84 15.71 13.97 0.33
CA ALA A 84 15.62 13.61 -1.09
C ALA A 84 16.73 12.68 -1.57
N GLU A 85 17.97 12.87 -1.11
CA GLU A 85 19.12 12.08 -1.53
C GLU A 85 19.02 10.61 -1.10
N ASP A 86 18.32 10.34 0.00
CA ASP A 86 18.14 8.99 0.52
C ASP A 86 17.10 8.19 -0.29
N LEU A 87 16.25 8.88 -1.07
CA LEU A 87 15.13 8.27 -1.77
C LEU A 87 15.54 7.49 -3.02
N VAL A 88 16.52 8.02 -3.78
CA VAL A 88 17.02 7.38 -5.01
C VAL A 88 17.84 6.12 -4.70
N ALA A 89 18.37 6.03 -3.48
CA ALA A 89 19.18 4.89 -3.02
C ALA A 89 18.36 3.80 -2.29
N ALA A 90 17.06 3.99 -2.10
CA ALA A 90 16.20 3.19 -1.22
C ALA A 90 15.57 1.94 -1.87
#